data_AF-A0A9R1BPY7-F1
#
_entry.id   AF-A0A9R1BPY7-F1
#
_cell.length_a   1.000
_cell.length_b   1.000
_cell.length_c   1.000
_cell.angle_alpha   90.00
_cell.angle_beta   90.00
_cell.angle_gamma   90.00
#
_symmetry.space_group_name_H-M   'P 1'
#
loop_
_entity.id
_entity.type
_entity.pdbx_description
1 polymer ?
#
loop_
_entity_poly.entity_id
_entity_poly.type
_entity_poly.pdbx_seq_one_letter_code
_entity_poly.pdbx_strand_id
1 'polypeptide(L)'
;MLAPPAPIRALAFHRRLPLLRPHHPTLLPHSPGPPPPPPPPPRPCPAPARFLMAFSTETAGEEAEEEALPGPAGAGGGGEVSSEEWQRWGTSSPLPTVVASVVRQLLEMESSAGEKMRFGGVGSKLKGDFKDVEDRKHRAVYQTLADSDQKLQYYSARQIGCRLLGSRGYLCQKCWLPMEDCMCSKLAPCNLWRGIRFWLYMHPKDFLRQNNTGKLLWQVFGIQAASLCLFGIQEHEDIMWDAFQRSGKEKVSFLYPNKSATPKSVNDLKFDDFAMSSGLQEGVQLEPLNLVLLDGTWSNSAALYRRLKERWTAIWGEEDIPCISLSMLSASVMHKLRPQPAWDRTCTAAAAAGLLSELHMRPELSAFKLEEQAEAVECSLDILLDALTARRVRLGRSITRKQRHRRDCI
;
A
#
# COMPACT_ATOMS: atom_id res chain seq x y z
N MET A 1 13.37 53.57 24.27
CA MET A 1 13.05 52.39 25.09
C MET A 1 11.60 52.03 24.85
N LEU A 2 11.35 50.94 24.10
CA LEU A 2 10.09 50.19 24.03
C LEU A 2 10.45 48.84 23.39
N ALA A 3 10.16 47.74 24.09
CA ALA A 3 10.58 46.38 23.77
C ALA A 3 9.59 45.68 22.81
N PRO A 4 10.05 44.68 22.02
CA PRO A 4 9.19 43.91 21.11
C PRO A 4 8.46 42.75 21.82
N PRO A 5 7.33 42.25 21.27
CA PRO A 5 6.60 41.13 21.85
C PRO A 5 7.25 39.78 21.52
N ALA A 6 7.27 38.89 22.51
CA ALA A 6 7.82 37.53 22.47
C ALA A 6 6.82 36.51 21.87
N PRO A 7 7.29 35.35 21.36
CA PRO A 7 6.46 34.38 20.62
C PRO A 7 5.77 33.37 21.55
N ILE A 8 4.58 32.92 21.14
CA ILE A 8 3.74 31.97 21.86
C ILE A 8 4.31 30.54 21.72
N ARG A 9 4.60 29.93 22.87
CA ARG A 9 5.12 28.57 23.04
C ARG A 9 4.03 27.50 22.97
N ALA A 10 4.47 26.35 22.46
CA ALA A 10 3.95 24.98 22.57
C ALA A 10 3.07 24.66 23.78
N LEU A 11 1.95 23.99 23.52
CA LEU A 11 1.13 23.28 24.51
C LEU A 11 1.31 21.77 24.33
N ALA A 12 2.20 21.18 25.12
CA ALA A 12 2.30 19.74 25.32
C ALA A 12 1.22 19.29 26.33
N PHE A 13 0.31 18.41 25.89
CA PHE A 13 -0.63 17.76 26.79
C PHE A 13 0.03 16.56 27.49
N HIS A 14 0.49 16.78 28.72
CA HIS A 14 0.78 15.70 29.67
C HIS A 14 -0.55 15.11 30.20
N ARG A 15 -0.89 13.87 29.81
CA ARG A 15 -1.89 13.07 30.52
C ARG A 15 -1.23 12.30 31.67
N ARG A 16 -1.55 12.71 32.90
CA ARG A 16 -1.23 12.01 34.15
C ARG A 16 -2.05 10.72 34.24
N LEU A 17 -1.39 9.60 34.51
CA LEU A 17 -2.00 8.34 34.97
C LEU A 17 -2.27 8.41 36.48
N PRO A 18 -3.40 7.89 37.00
CA PRO A 18 -3.61 7.76 38.44
C PRO A 18 -2.84 6.57 39.01
N LEU A 19 -2.11 6.82 40.09
CA LEU A 19 -1.45 5.83 40.94
C LEU A 19 -2.50 4.99 41.70
N LEU A 20 -2.53 3.68 41.46
CA LEU A 20 -3.18 2.70 42.35
C LEU A 20 -2.10 1.94 43.12
N ARG A 21 -2.11 2.07 44.46
CA ARG A 21 -1.27 1.30 45.38
C ARG A 21 -1.73 -0.16 45.45
N PRO A 22 -0.82 -1.14 45.61
CA PRO A 22 -1.18 -2.54 45.82
C PRO A 22 -1.45 -2.81 47.31
N HIS A 23 -2.57 -3.48 47.60
CA HIS A 23 -2.81 -4.14 48.88
C HIS A 23 -2.49 -5.64 48.72
N HIS A 24 -1.51 -6.11 49.48
CA HIS A 24 -1.26 -7.53 49.72
C HIS A 24 -2.40 -8.15 50.55
N PRO A 25 -2.72 -9.43 50.30
CA PRO A 25 -2.98 -10.34 51.41
C PRO A 25 -2.05 -11.56 51.39
N THR A 26 -1.84 -12.02 52.61
CA THR A 26 -1.00 -13.09 53.14
C THR A 26 -1.22 -14.48 52.54
N LEU A 27 -0.12 -15.21 52.42
CA LEU A 27 0.00 -16.62 52.05
C LEU A 27 -0.48 -17.56 53.18
N LEU A 28 -1.18 -18.64 52.80
CA LEU A 28 -1.27 -19.90 53.56
C LEU A 28 -0.90 -21.07 52.60
N PRO A 29 -0.24 -22.13 53.09
CA PRO A 29 0.41 -23.12 52.25
C PRO A 29 -0.55 -24.24 51.79
N HIS A 30 -0.59 -24.50 50.48
CA HIS A 30 -1.23 -25.67 49.88
C HIS A 30 -0.18 -26.74 49.51
N SER A 31 -0.49 -27.98 49.89
CA SER A 31 0.29 -29.21 49.66
C SER A 31 0.54 -29.50 48.16
N PRO A 32 1.65 -30.16 47.80
CA PRO A 32 2.00 -30.43 46.40
C PRO A 32 1.18 -31.60 45.83
N GLY A 33 0.44 -31.33 44.76
CA GLY A 33 -0.15 -32.34 43.88
C GLY A 33 0.89 -32.95 42.91
N PRO A 34 0.59 -34.09 42.27
CA PRO A 34 1.55 -34.85 41.48
C PRO A 34 1.90 -34.17 40.13
N PRO A 35 3.08 -34.43 39.57
CA PRO A 35 3.56 -33.78 38.35
C PRO A 35 2.81 -34.25 37.08
N PRO A 36 2.70 -33.38 36.05
CA PRO A 36 2.07 -33.72 34.78
C PRO A 36 2.94 -34.68 33.93
N PRO A 37 2.32 -35.46 33.02
CA PRO A 37 3.04 -36.42 32.18
C PRO A 37 3.89 -35.75 31.09
N PRO A 38 4.96 -36.42 30.61
CA PRO A 38 5.87 -35.88 29.60
C PRO A 38 5.23 -35.79 28.20
N PRO A 39 5.70 -34.85 27.36
CA PRO A 39 5.17 -34.64 26.01
C PRO A 39 5.54 -35.80 25.05
N PRO A 40 4.69 -36.08 24.04
CA PRO A 40 4.96 -37.13 23.07
C PRO A 40 6.10 -36.77 22.11
N PRO A 41 6.80 -37.78 21.53
CA PRO A 41 7.94 -37.57 20.65
C PRO A 41 7.53 -36.93 19.30
N PRO A 42 8.46 -36.20 18.64
CA PRO A 42 8.18 -35.50 17.39
C PRO A 42 7.94 -36.48 16.23
N ARG A 43 6.90 -36.20 15.43
CA ARG A 43 6.62 -36.95 14.20
C ARG A 43 7.61 -36.58 13.08
N PRO A 44 8.00 -37.52 12.22
CA PRO A 44 8.93 -37.27 11.12
C PRO A 44 8.32 -36.35 10.04
N CYS A 45 9.16 -35.46 9.50
CA CYS A 45 8.83 -34.51 8.44
C CYS A 45 8.47 -35.20 7.12
N PRO A 46 7.44 -34.76 6.37
CA PRO A 46 7.26 -35.16 4.98
C PRO A 46 8.16 -34.33 4.04
N ALA A 47 8.67 -34.99 3.00
CA ALA A 47 9.44 -34.41 1.88
C ALA A 47 8.66 -33.34 1.09
N PRO A 48 9.33 -32.42 0.35
CA PRO A 48 8.71 -31.24 -0.21
C PRO A 48 7.78 -31.56 -1.39
N ALA A 49 6.54 -31.04 -1.32
CA ALA A 49 5.53 -31.18 -2.36
C ALA A 49 5.76 -30.20 -3.52
N ARG A 50 5.48 -30.69 -4.74
CA ARG A 50 5.53 -29.95 -6.02
C ARG A 50 4.68 -28.67 -5.99
N PHE A 51 5.25 -27.61 -6.56
CA PHE A 51 4.71 -26.26 -6.63
C PHE A 51 3.44 -26.18 -7.50
N LEU A 52 2.30 -25.94 -6.84
CA LEU A 52 1.11 -25.36 -7.44
C LEU A 52 0.86 -24.04 -6.70
N MET A 53 0.92 -22.92 -7.43
CA MET A 53 0.36 -21.66 -6.94
C MET A 53 -1.17 -21.82 -6.89
N ALA A 54 -1.66 -22.44 -5.82
CA ALA A 54 -3.06 -22.39 -5.46
C ALA A 54 -3.36 -20.94 -5.05
N PHE A 55 -3.84 -20.13 -6.00
CA PHE A 55 -4.60 -18.94 -5.64
C PHE A 55 -5.84 -19.45 -4.95
N SER A 56 -5.86 -19.39 -3.61
CA SER A 56 -7.03 -19.75 -2.83
C SER A 56 -8.26 -19.08 -3.43
N THR A 57 -9.18 -19.91 -3.92
CA THR A 57 -10.61 -19.59 -4.02
C THR A 57 -11.21 -19.55 -2.62
N GLU A 58 -10.53 -18.88 -1.69
CA GLU A 58 -11.15 -18.49 -0.44
C GLU A 58 -12.09 -17.35 -0.80
N THR A 59 -13.38 -17.68 -0.79
CA THR A 59 -14.43 -16.73 -0.47
C THR A 59 -14.02 -16.03 0.81
N ALA A 60 -13.35 -14.89 0.66
CA ALA A 60 -13.19 -13.94 1.74
C ALA A 60 -14.61 -13.57 2.18
N GLY A 61 -15.04 -14.22 3.26
CA GLY A 61 -16.30 -13.94 3.92
C GLY A 61 -16.33 -12.46 4.29
N GLU A 62 -17.52 -11.90 4.09
CA GLU A 62 -17.91 -10.50 4.22
C GLU A 62 -17.65 -9.63 2.99
N GLU A 63 -18.68 -9.63 2.15
CA GLU A 63 -19.19 -8.43 1.48
C GLU A 63 -19.02 -7.23 2.42
N ALA A 64 -17.98 -6.43 2.18
CA ALA A 64 -17.97 -5.07 2.66
C ALA A 64 -19.23 -4.41 2.09
N GLU A 65 -20.14 -3.99 2.98
CA GLU A 65 -21.43 -3.37 2.65
C GLU A 65 -21.32 -2.54 1.38
N GLU A 66 -22.18 -2.86 0.43
CA GLU A 66 -22.11 -2.45 -0.95
C GLU A 66 -21.81 -0.95 -1.07
N GLU A 67 -20.66 -0.61 -1.64
CA GLU A 67 -20.40 0.73 -2.19
C GLU A 67 -21.39 0.96 -3.34
N ALA A 68 -22.62 1.35 -3.01
CA ALA A 68 -23.54 1.93 -3.95
C ALA A 68 -22.92 3.24 -4.42
N LEU A 69 -22.36 3.22 -5.63
CA LEU A 69 -22.14 4.42 -6.41
C LEU A 69 -23.51 5.10 -6.57
N PRO A 70 -23.59 6.44 -6.59
CA PRO A 70 -24.79 7.11 -7.08
C PRO A 70 -25.20 6.50 -8.43
N GLY A 71 -26.51 6.41 -8.70
CA GLY A 71 -27.06 6.03 -10.01
C GLY A 71 -26.42 6.83 -11.15
N PRO A 72 -26.63 6.42 -12.42
CA PRO A 72 -25.73 6.67 -13.55
C PRO A 72 -25.50 8.17 -13.78
N ALA A 73 -24.53 8.73 -13.08
CA ALA A 73 -24.16 10.13 -13.16
C ALA A 73 -22.76 10.18 -13.76
N GLY A 74 -22.73 10.56 -15.04
CA GLY A 74 -21.50 10.87 -15.76
C GLY A 74 -21.07 9.77 -16.71
N ALA A 75 -21.70 9.73 -17.88
CA ALA A 75 -21.11 9.17 -19.09
C ALA A 75 -19.68 9.73 -19.26
N GLY A 76 -18.66 8.90 -19.03
CA GLY A 76 -17.25 9.28 -19.18
C GLY A 76 -16.61 8.54 -20.34
N GLY A 77 -16.48 9.21 -21.49
CA GLY A 77 -15.61 8.87 -22.64
C GLY A 77 -15.57 7.38 -23.05
N GLY A 78 -16.48 6.96 -23.93
CA GLY A 78 -16.55 5.59 -24.46
C GLY A 78 -15.47 5.28 -25.51
N GLY A 79 -14.19 5.50 -25.19
CA GLY A 79 -13.07 5.25 -26.09
C GLY A 79 -11.89 4.64 -25.36
N GLU A 80 -10.80 4.34 -26.08
CA GLU A 80 -9.58 3.79 -25.47
C GLU A 80 -9.00 4.73 -24.38
N VAL A 81 -8.13 4.19 -23.52
CA VAL A 81 -7.40 4.98 -22.52
C VAL A 81 -6.18 5.60 -23.18
N SER A 82 -6.15 6.93 -23.26
CA SER A 82 -4.99 7.65 -23.79
C SER A 82 -3.81 7.58 -22.81
N SER A 83 -2.59 7.76 -23.33
CA SER A 83 -1.38 7.83 -22.50
C SER A 83 -1.45 8.97 -21.47
N GLU A 84 -1.97 10.13 -21.88
CA GLU A 84 -2.15 11.28 -20.97
C GLU A 84 -3.12 10.97 -19.84
N GLU A 85 -4.23 10.30 -20.15
CA GLU A 85 -5.20 9.90 -19.14
C GLU A 85 -4.60 8.88 -18.16
N TRP A 86 -3.89 7.88 -18.68
CA TRP A 86 -3.18 6.90 -17.87
C TRP A 86 -2.24 7.57 -16.87
N GLN A 87 -1.41 8.52 -17.34
CA GLN A 87 -0.46 9.23 -16.51
C GLN A 87 -1.12 10.08 -15.41
N ARG A 88 -2.29 10.67 -15.71
CA ARG A 88 -3.08 11.43 -14.72
C ARG A 88 -3.54 10.58 -13.53
N TRP A 89 -3.57 9.25 -13.63
CA TRP A 89 -3.89 8.34 -12.54
C TRP A 89 -2.75 8.12 -11.52
N GLY A 90 -1.60 8.80 -11.68
CA GLY A 90 -0.49 8.77 -10.72
C GLY A 90 0.72 7.96 -11.19
N THR A 91 0.94 7.88 -12.50
CA THR A 91 2.06 7.15 -13.09
C THR A 91 2.79 8.03 -14.11
N SER A 92 4.09 7.80 -14.26
CA SER A 92 4.92 8.41 -15.32
C SER A 92 5.13 7.47 -16.51
N SER A 93 4.74 6.20 -16.40
CA SER A 93 4.90 5.19 -17.46
C SER A 93 3.89 5.39 -18.60
N PRO A 94 4.17 4.85 -19.80
CA PRO A 94 3.12 4.63 -20.80
C PRO A 94 2.10 3.59 -20.31
N LEU A 95 0.91 3.57 -20.93
CA LEU A 95 -0.11 2.56 -20.65
C LEU A 95 0.43 1.16 -21.00
N PRO A 96 0.46 0.20 -20.06
CA PRO A 96 0.94 -1.15 -20.34
C PRO A 96 0.13 -1.83 -21.45
N THR A 97 0.82 -2.58 -22.31
CA THR A 97 0.21 -3.16 -23.53
C THR A 97 -0.89 -4.14 -23.17
N VAL A 98 -0.65 -4.95 -22.13
CA VAL A 98 -1.63 -5.93 -21.63
C VAL A 98 -2.87 -5.26 -21.04
N VAL A 99 -2.72 -4.11 -20.39
CA VAL A 99 -3.84 -3.33 -19.85
C VAL A 99 -4.63 -2.70 -20.99
N ALA A 100 -3.95 -2.10 -21.98
CA ALA A 100 -4.59 -1.52 -23.16
C ALA A 100 -5.41 -2.57 -23.94
N SER A 101 -4.87 -3.77 -24.11
CA SER A 101 -5.56 -4.90 -24.75
C SER A 101 -6.83 -5.29 -24.01
N VAL A 102 -6.77 -5.43 -22.67
CA VAL A 102 -7.97 -5.74 -21.88
C VAL A 102 -9.01 -4.63 -21.98
N VAL A 103 -8.60 -3.36 -21.87
CA VAL A 103 -9.50 -2.22 -22.02
C VAL A 103 -10.21 -2.25 -23.37
N ARG A 104 -9.47 -2.46 -24.46
CA ARG A 104 -10.05 -2.56 -25.81
C ARG A 104 -11.07 -3.68 -25.91
N GLN A 105 -10.74 -4.87 -25.42
CA GLN A 105 -11.65 -6.02 -25.44
C GLN A 105 -12.94 -5.78 -24.63
N LEU A 106 -12.85 -5.07 -23.50
CA LEU A 106 -14.04 -4.69 -22.73
C LEU A 106 -14.90 -3.69 -23.50
N LEU A 107 -14.30 -2.71 -24.17
CA LEU A 107 -15.00 -1.73 -25.00
C LEU A 107 -15.63 -2.36 -26.26
N GLU A 108 -14.96 -3.32 -26.90
CA GLU A 108 -15.51 -4.12 -28.01
C GLU A 108 -16.74 -4.92 -27.56
N MET A 109 -16.70 -5.48 -26.35
CA MET A 109 -17.84 -6.17 -25.75
C MET A 109 -19.01 -5.22 -25.50
N GLU A 110 -18.77 -4.00 -24.98
CA GLU A 110 -19.78 -2.95 -24.84
C GLU A 110 -20.41 -2.60 -26.19
N SER A 111 -19.57 -2.38 -27.21
CA SER A 111 -20.01 -2.04 -28.56
C SER A 111 -20.81 -3.15 -29.21
N SER A 112 -20.41 -4.42 -29.02
CA SER A 112 -21.08 -5.58 -29.62
C SER A 112 -22.46 -5.84 -29.00
N ALA A 113 -22.60 -5.56 -27.70
CA ALA A 113 -23.86 -5.69 -27.00
C ALA A 113 -24.83 -4.53 -27.27
N GLY A 114 -24.33 -3.39 -27.78
CA GLY A 114 -25.14 -2.18 -27.96
C GLY A 114 -25.61 -1.56 -26.65
N GLU A 115 -25.02 -1.96 -25.52
CA GLU A 115 -25.41 -1.56 -24.17
C GLU A 115 -24.19 -1.06 -23.39
N LYS A 116 -24.38 -0.05 -22.54
CA LYS A 116 -23.32 0.48 -21.67
C LYS A 116 -22.97 -0.50 -20.54
N MET A 117 -21.68 -0.77 -20.34
CA MET A 117 -21.23 -1.53 -19.18
C MET A 117 -21.57 -0.79 -17.89
N ARG A 118 -21.96 -1.54 -16.86
CA ARG A 118 -22.20 -1.01 -15.52
C ARG A 118 -21.11 -1.51 -14.58
N PHE A 119 -20.58 -0.60 -13.79
CA PHE A 119 -19.59 -0.88 -12.76
C PHE A 119 -20.17 -0.52 -11.40
N GLY A 120 -19.82 -1.27 -10.35
CA GLY A 120 -20.27 -0.95 -9.00
C GLY A 120 -19.69 -1.85 -7.92
N GLY A 121 -19.99 -1.50 -6.67
CA GLY A 121 -19.49 -2.17 -5.49
C GLY A 121 -17.98 -1.98 -5.28
N VAL A 122 -17.44 -2.76 -4.36
CA VAL A 122 -16.05 -2.64 -3.93
C VAL A 122 -15.07 -2.97 -5.07
N GLY A 123 -14.36 -1.94 -5.54
CA GLY A 123 -13.33 -2.05 -6.56
C GLY A 123 -13.80 -1.89 -8.00
N SER A 124 -14.94 -1.21 -8.21
CA SER A 124 -15.50 -0.93 -9.54
C SER A 124 -15.63 -2.20 -10.38
N LYS A 125 -16.26 -3.23 -9.82
CA LYS A 125 -16.46 -4.51 -10.51
C LYS A 125 -17.54 -4.36 -11.57
N LEU A 126 -17.40 -5.09 -12.68
CA LEU A 126 -18.47 -5.27 -13.66
C LEU A 126 -19.73 -5.83 -12.99
N LYS A 127 -20.89 -5.39 -13.47
CA LYS A 127 -22.22 -5.80 -13.00
C LYS A 127 -23.07 -6.30 -14.17
N GLY A 128 -24.11 -7.08 -13.85
CA GLY A 128 -25.04 -7.64 -14.85
C GLY A 128 -24.38 -8.61 -15.82
N ASP A 129 -24.98 -8.77 -17.00
CA ASP A 129 -24.58 -9.77 -18.00
C ASP A 129 -23.13 -9.63 -18.46
N PHE A 130 -22.63 -8.39 -18.59
CA PHE A 130 -21.23 -8.10 -18.89
C PHE A 130 -20.26 -8.76 -17.89
N LYS A 131 -20.62 -8.80 -16.61
CA LYS A 131 -19.81 -9.47 -15.58
C LYS A 131 -19.70 -10.96 -15.87
N ASP A 132 -20.81 -11.61 -16.20
CA ASP A 132 -20.86 -13.06 -16.35
C ASP A 132 -20.20 -13.52 -17.65
N VAL A 133 -20.37 -12.75 -18.74
CA VAL A 133 -19.68 -12.94 -20.01
C VAL A 133 -18.18 -12.79 -19.82
N GLU A 134 -17.73 -11.68 -19.23
CA GLU A 134 -16.30 -11.42 -19.02
C GLU A 134 -15.68 -12.40 -18.02
N ASP A 135 -16.38 -12.79 -16.95
CA ASP A 135 -15.89 -13.79 -16.01
C ASP A 135 -15.73 -15.17 -16.69
N ARG A 136 -16.66 -15.56 -17.57
CA ARG A 136 -16.58 -16.80 -18.35
C ARG A 136 -15.39 -16.78 -19.31
N LYS A 137 -15.25 -15.70 -20.08
CA LYS A 137 -14.13 -15.48 -20.99
C LYS A 137 -12.80 -15.49 -20.24
N HIS A 138 -12.69 -14.75 -19.14
CA HIS A 138 -11.48 -14.71 -18.33
C HIS A 138 -11.12 -16.10 -17.81
N ARG A 139 -12.07 -16.87 -17.26
CA ARG A 139 -11.80 -18.25 -16.81
C ARG A 139 -11.32 -19.15 -17.94
N ALA A 140 -11.94 -19.07 -19.12
CA ALA A 140 -11.53 -19.86 -20.28
C ALA A 140 -10.10 -19.52 -20.70
N VAL A 141 -9.77 -18.24 -20.90
CA VAL A 141 -8.40 -17.81 -21.25
C VAL A 141 -7.42 -18.21 -20.16
N TYR A 142 -7.75 -17.97 -18.88
CA TYR A 142 -6.87 -18.31 -17.75
C TYR A 142 -6.53 -19.81 -17.68
N GLN A 143 -7.45 -20.69 -18.07
CA GLN A 143 -7.20 -22.13 -18.15
C GLN A 143 -6.26 -22.52 -19.30
N THR A 144 -6.25 -21.77 -20.40
CA THR A 144 -5.35 -22.01 -21.54
C THR A 144 -3.91 -21.56 -21.29
N LEU A 145 -3.70 -20.63 -20.36
CA LEU A 145 -2.36 -20.18 -20.00
C LEU A 145 -1.63 -21.30 -19.24
N ALA A 146 -0.47 -21.71 -19.72
CA ALA A 146 0.37 -22.69 -19.05
C ALA A 146 1.28 -22.03 -18.00
N ASP A 147 1.80 -20.86 -18.34
CA ASP A 147 2.80 -20.13 -17.56
C ASP A 147 2.17 -19.32 -16.41
N SER A 148 2.82 -19.35 -15.25
CA SER A 148 2.34 -18.65 -14.05
C SER A 148 2.47 -17.13 -14.14
N ASP A 149 3.49 -16.63 -14.85
CA ASP A 149 3.67 -15.19 -15.05
C ASP A 149 2.63 -14.65 -16.01
N GLN A 150 2.33 -15.36 -17.11
CA GLN A 150 1.23 -15.02 -18.02
C GLN A 150 -0.11 -14.97 -17.29
N LYS A 151 -0.39 -15.93 -16.40
CA LYS A 151 -1.59 -15.92 -15.56
C LYS A 151 -1.66 -14.70 -14.66
N LEU A 152 -0.55 -14.36 -14.00
CA LEU A 152 -0.45 -13.21 -13.13
C LEU A 152 -0.66 -11.91 -13.92
N GLN A 153 -0.02 -11.77 -15.08
CA GLN A 153 -0.16 -10.60 -15.95
C GLN A 153 -1.60 -10.43 -16.43
N TYR A 154 -2.22 -11.51 -16.90
CA TYR A 154 -3.59 -11.47 -17.38
C TYR A 154 -4.58 -11.09 -16.27
N TYR A 155 -4.43 -11.69 -15.08
CA TYR A 155 -5.25 -11.36 -13.92
C TYR A 155 -5.07 -9.88 -13.51
N SER A 156 -3.83 -9.40 -13.44
CA SER A 156 -3.51 -8.04 -12.99
C SER A 156 -4.02 -7.00 -13.97
N ALA A 157 -3.79 -7.22 -15.27
CA ALA A 157 -4.30 -6.39 -16.35
C ALA A 157 -5.83 -6.29 -16.31
N ARG A 158 -6.54 -7.41 -16.07
CA ARG A 158 -7.99 -7.40 -15.90
C ARG A 158 -8.46 -6.56 -14.72
N GLN A 159 -7.83 -6.72 -13.56
CA GLN A 159 -8.19 -5.91 -12.39
C GLN A 159 -8.03 -4.41 -12.68
N ILE A 160 -6.92 -4.02 -13.32
CA ILE A 160 -6.63 -2.62 -13.67
C ILE A 160 -7.60 -2.09 -14.72
N GLY A 161 -7.84 -2.84 -15.81
CA GLY A 161 -8.73 -2.43 -16.89
C GLY A 161 -10.17 -2.17 -16.42
N CYS A 162 -10.75 -3.09 -15.64
CA CYS A 162 -12.08 -2.90 -15.05
C CYS A 162 -12.15 -1.66 -14.15
N ARG A 163 -11.07 -1.39 -13.39
CA ARG A 163 -11.01 -0.22 -12.50
C ARG A 163 -10.89 1.08 -13.25
N LEU A 164 -10.07 1.14 -14.30
CA LEU A 164 -9.95 2.32 -15.15
C LEU A 164 -11.31 2.70 -15.73
N LEU A 165 -11.97 1.75 -16.40
CA LEU A 165 -13.27 1.98 -17.03
C LEU A 165 -14.35 2.31 -15.99
N GLY A 166 -14.42 1.58 -14.89
CA GLY A 166 -15.40 1.80 -13.84
C GLY A 166 -15.16 3.04 -12.96
N SER A 167 -14.03 3.73 -13.12
CA SER A 167 -13.71 4.96 -12.39
C SER A 167 -13.76 6.22 -13.25
N ARG A 168 -13.75 6.06 -14.58
CA ARG A 168 -13.71 7.16 -15.55
C ARG A 168 -14.96 8.04 -15.41
N GLY A 169 -14.76 9.36 -15.44
CA GLY A 169 -15.84 10.35 -15.35
C GLY A 169 -16.40 10.58 -13.95
N TYR A 170 -16.02 9.78 -12.95
CA TYR A 170 -16.55 9.86 -11.58
C TYR A 170 -15.48 10.16 -10.53
N LEU A 171 -14.30 9.52 -10.63
CA LEU A 171 -13.20 9.76 -9.70
C LEU A 171 -12.30 10.90 -10.17
N CYS A 172 -11.81 11.70 -9.22
CA CYS A 172 -10.66 12.56 -9.41
C CYS A 172 -9.42 11.70 -9.73
N GLN A 173 -8.74 12.02 -10.83
CA GLN A 173 -7.58 11.23 -11.28
C GLN A 173 -6.38 11.32 -10.34
N LYS A 174 -6.30 12.38 -9.53
CA LYS A 174 -5.23 12.58 -8.55
C LYS A 174 -5.48 11.84 -7.23
N CYS A 175 -6.60 12.10 -6.56
CA CYS A 175 -6.88 11.54 -5.23
C CYS A 175 -7.75 10.29 -5.23
N TRP A 176 -8.25 9.86 -6.39
CA TRP A 176 -9.12 8.70 -6.54
C TRP A 176 -10.39 8.74 -5.68
N LEU A 177 -10.75 9.92 -5.19
CA LEU A 177 -12.03 10.17 -4.54
C LEU A 177 -13.02 10.67 -5.59
N PRO A 178 -14.31 10.46 -5.39
CA PRO A 178 -15.34 11.04 -6.25
C PRO A 178 -15.19 12.55 -6.35
N MET A 179 -15.53 13.14 -7.50
CA MET A 179 -15.28 14.57 -7.74
C MET A 179 -15.87 15.49 -6.66
N GLU A 180 -17.05 15.14 -6.11
CA GLU A 180 -17.70 15.84 -4.98
C GLU A 180 -16.92 15.75 -3.64
N ASP A 181 -16.06 14.75 -3.49
CA ASP A 181 -15.23 14.49 -2.30
C ASP A 181 -13.75 14.80 -2.54
N CYS A 182 -13.43 15.44 -3.66
CA CYS A 182 -12.04 15.69 -4.04
C CYS A 182 -11.31 16.45 -2.93
N MET A 183 -10.17 15.89 -2.50
CA MET A 183 -9.35 16.47 -1.43
C MET A 183 -8.08 17.18 -1.93
N CYS A 184 -7.85 17.22 -3.25
CA CYS A 184 -6.57 17.66 -3.82
C CYS A 184 -6.17 19.09 -3.46
N SER A 185 -7.13 20.01 -3.30
CA SER A 185 -6.85 21.40 -2.93
C SER A 185 -6.37 21.57 -1.49
N LYS A 186 -6.57 20.55 -0.64
CA LYS A 186 -6.16 20.55 0.78
C LYS A 186 -4.75 19.98 0.98
N LEU A 187 -4.23 19.22 0.02
CA LEU A 187 -2.92 18.59 0.12
C LEU A 187 -1.81 19.60 -0.15
N ALA A 188 -0.83 19.66 0.76
CA ALA A 188 0.37 20.45 0.58
C ALA A 188 1.44 19.59 -0.12
N PRO A 189 1.95 20.01 -1.29
CA PRO A 189 3.11 19.34 -1.90
C PRO A 189 4.35 19.55 -1.02
N CYS A 190 5.19 18.53 -0.96
CA CYS A 190 6.46 18.56 -0.23
C CYS A 190 7.54 17.91 -1.09
N ASN A 191 8.75 18.47 -1.13
CA ASN A 191 9.84 17.86 -1.89
C ASN A 191 10.48 16.76 -1.03
N LEU A 192 10.46 15.53 -1.54
CA LEU A 192 11.22 14.43 -0.95
C LEU A 192 12.72 14.73 -1.08
N TRP A 193 13.50 14.42 -0.04
CA TRP A 193 14.95 14.49 -0.14
C TRP A 193 15.46 13.62 -1.31
N ARG A 194 16.25 14.22 -2.20
CA ARG A 194 16.71 13.57 -3.45
C ARG A 194 17.60 12.35 -3.23
N GLY A 195 18.12 12.15 -2.01
CA GLY A 195 18.90 10.96 -1.66
C GLY A 195 18.04 9.69 -1.52
N ILE A 196 16.72 9.81 -1.49
CA ILE A 196 15.79 8.67 -1.42
C ILE A 196 14.75 8.75 -2.54
N ARG A 197 14.27 7.57 -2.94
CA ARG A 197 13.15 7.40 -3.86
C ARG A 197 12.22 6.33 -3.33
N PHE A 198 10.92 6.61 -3.30
CA PHE A 198 9.90 5.63 -2.98
C PHE A 198 9.43 4.89 -4.22
N TRP A 199 9.28 3.58 -4.07
CA TRP A 199 8.57 2.71 -5.02
C TRP A 199 7.37 2.11 -4.33
N LEU A 200 6.18 2.44 -4.83
CA LEU A 200 4.93 1.84 -4.35
C LEU A 200 4.63 0.62 -5.18
N TYR A 201 5.01 -0.55 -4.65
CA TYR A 201 4.71 -1.81 -5.29
C TYR A 201 3.31 -2.25 -4.90
N MET A 202 2.34 -1.88 -5.75
CA MET A 202 0.92 -1.91 -5.45
C MET A 202 0.24 -3.14 -6.03
N HIS A 203 -0.55 -3.81 -5.21
CA HIS A 203 -1.40 -4.91 -5.66
C HIS A 203 -2.54 -4.38 -6.56
N PRO A 204 -2.89 -5.02 -7.69
CA PRO A 204 -3.83 -4.47 -8.67
C PRO A 204 -5.28 -4.34 -8.15
N LYS A 205 -5.64 -5.05 -7.09
CA LYS A 205 -6.94 -4.85 -6.38
C LYS A 205 -6.99 -3.57 -5.53
N ASP A 206 -5.84 -2.93 -5.31
CA ASP A 206 -5.71 -1.72 -4.50
C ASP A 206 -5.56 -0.46 -5.37
N PHE A 207 -5.23 -0.61 -6.66
CA PHE A 207 -5.28 0.45 -7.66
C PHE A 207 -6.68 1.11 -7.72
N LEU A 208 -6.74 2.44 -7.75
CA LEU A 208 -7.96 3.26 -7.71
C LEU A 208 -8.90 3.00 -6.52
N ARG A 209 -8.43 2.35 -5.44
CA ARG A 209 -9.21 2.29 -4.19
C ARG A 209 -9.21 3.67 -3.51
N GLN A 210 -10.40 4.18 -3.23
CA GLN A 210 -10.61 5.46 -2.54
C GLN A 210 -9.87 5.54 -1.19
N ASN A 211 -9.77 4.44 -0.44
CA ASN A 211 -9.10 4.40 0.87
C ASN A 211 -7.66 3.87 0.84
N ASN A 212 -7.09 3.58 -0.34
CA ASN A 212 -5.67 3.25 -0.44
C ASN A 212 -4.86 4.47 -0.01
N THR A 213 -3.90 4.30 0.91
CA THR A 213 -3.11 5.42 1.42
C THR A 213 -1.80 5.59 0.68
N GLY A 214 -1.31 4.56 -0.03
CA GLY A 214 -0.11 4.64 -0.85
C GLY A 214 -0.14 5.81 -1.83
N LYS A 215 -1.30 6.08 -2.44
CA LYS A 215 -1.46 7.24 -3.35
C LYS A 215 -1.05 8.59 -2.77
N LEU A 216 -1.10 8.77 -1.45
CA LEU A 216 -0.67 10.02 -0.80
C LEU A 216 0.81 10.30 -1.06
N LEU A 217 1.66 9.28 -1.20
CA LEU A 217 3.09 9.47 -1.39
C LEU A 217 3.40 10.24 -2.67
N TRP A 218 2.83 9.87 -3.81
CA TRP A 218 3.06 10.63 -5.05
C TRP A 218 2.21 11.90 -5.15
N GLN A 219 1.13 12.02 -4.37
CA GLN A 219 0.38 13.27 -4.26
C GLN A 219 1.14 14.34 -3.47
N VAL A 220 1.91 13.92 -2.46
CA VAL A 220 2.74 14.79 -1.62
C VAL A 220 4.10 15.04 -2.29
N PHE A 221 4.80 13.99 -2.70
CA PHE A 221 6.19 14.07 -3.18
C PHE A 221 6.34 14.18 -4.71
N GLY A 222 5.27 13.92 -5.46
CA GLY A 222 5.30 13.83 -6.91
C GLY A 222 5.68 12.43 -7.43
N ILE A 223 5.24 12.12 -8.65
CA ILE A 223 5.35 10.79 -9.28
C ILE A 223 6.79 10.33 -9.55
N GLN A 224 7.74 11.27 -9.61
CA GLN A 224 9.17 10.95 -9.82
C GLN A 224 9.83 10.50 -8.51
N ALA A 225 9.49 11.15 -7.40
CA ALA A 225 10.02 10.83 -6.07
C ALA A 225 9.32 9.62 -5.44
N ALA A 226 8.04 9.42 -5.74
CA ALA A 226 7.25 8.27 -5.33
C ALA A 226 6.59 7.62 -6.56
N SER A 227 7.21 6.58 -7.10
CA SER A 227 6.80 5.96 -8.35
C SER A 227 5.91 4.74 -8.12
N LEU A 228 4.80 4.66 -8.85
CA LEU A 228 3.87 3.53 -8.80
C LEU A 228 4.38 2.36 -9.67
N CYS A 229 4.52 1.19 -9.06
CA CYS A 229 4.78 -0.08 -9.74
C CYS A 229 3.61 -1.04 -9.48
N LEU A 230 2.92 -1.49 -10.53
CA LEU A 230 1.75 -2.35 -10.39
C LEU A 230 2.18 -3.83 -10.46
N PHE A 231 1.88 -4.57 -9.39
CA PHE A 231 2.19 -5.99 -9.28
C PHE A 231 1.57 -6.79 -10.42
N GLY A 232 2.41 -7.60 -11.06
CA GLY A 232 2.01 -8.42 -12.19
C GLY A 232 1.89 -7.65 -13.50
N ILE A 233 2.36 -6.40 -13.59
CA ILE A 233 2.51 -5.68 -14.86
C ILE A 233 4.00 -5.63 -15.20
N GLN A 234 4.40 -6.41 -16.20
CA GLN A 234 5.79 -6.61 -16.55
C GLN A 234 6.50 -5.29 -16.87
N GLU A 235 5.87 -4.42 -17.67
CA GLU A 235 6.47 -3.15 -18.07
C GLU A 235 6.73 -2.21 -16.87
N HIS A 236 5.88 -2.25 -15.83
CA HIS A 236 6.09 -1.48 -14.61
C HIS A 236 7.20 -2.07 -13.76
N GLU A 237 7.22 -3.40 -13.63
CA GLU A 237 8.24 -4.10 -12.86
C GLU A 237 9.61 -3.93 -13.51
N ASP A 238 9.72 -4.01 -14.84
CA ASP A 238 10.98 -3.78 -15.56
C ASP A 238 11.51 -2.37 -15.31
N ILE A 239 10.67 -1.32 -15.40
CA ILE A 239 11.07 0.06 -15.08
C ILE A 239 11.65 0.17 -13.65
N MET A 240 11.03 -0.51 -12.69
CA MET A 240 11.46 -0.53 -11.29
C MET A 240 12.78 -1.31 -11.12
N TRP A 241 12.89 -2.50 -11.70
CA TRP A 241 14.08 -3.33 -11.61
C TRP A 241 15.28 -2.75 -12.36
N ASP A 242 15.06 -2.07 -13.48
CA ASP A 242 16.09 -1.32 -14.19
C ASP A 242 16.66 -0.19 -13.32
N ALA A 243 15.81 0.49 -12.54
CA ALA A 243 16.28 1.49 -11.57
C ALA A 243 17.12 0.84 -10.47
N PHE A 244 16.70 -0.32 -9.97
CA PHE A 244 17.44 -1.05 -8.94
C PHE A 244 18.80 -1.53 -9.45
N GLN A 245 18.88 -2.01 -10.69
CA GLN A 245 20.13 -2.42 -11.30
C GLN A 245 21.08 -1.24 -11.51
N ARG A 246 20.57 -0.08 -11.96
CA ARG A 246 21.36 1.15 -12.10
C ARG A 246 21.93 1.64 -10.78
N SER A 247 21.12 1.68 -9.72
CA SER A 247 21.57 2.14 -8.40
C SER A 247 22.44 1.10 -7.67
N GLY A 248 22.30 -0.19 -8.01
CA GLY A 248 22.98 -1.32 -7.38
C GLY A 248 22.25 -1.84 -6.14
N LYS A 249 22.47 -3.13 -5.81
CA LYS A 249 21.75 -3.84 -4.74
C LYS A 249 21.86 -3.19 -3.35
N GLU A 250 22.98 -2.54 -3.05
CA GLU A 250 23.21 -1.85 -1.78
C GLU A 250 22.32 -0.61 -1.61
N LYS A 251 21.74 -0.10 -2.70
CA LYS A 251 20.81 1.04 -2.74
C LYS A 251 19.35 0.61 -2.92
N VAL A 252 19.00 -0.61 -2.50
CA VAL A 252 17.63 -1.11 -2.56
C VAL A 252 17.25 -1.66 -1.20
N SER A 253 16.08 -1.30 -0.70
CA SER A 253 15.55 -1.84 0.55
C SER A 253 14.03 -1.93 0.52
N PHE A 254 13.50 -2.98 1.13
CA PHE A 254 12.08 -3.29 1.15
C PHE A 254 11.50 -2.99 2.53
N LEU A 255 10.52 -2.11 2.60
CA LEU A 255 9.78 -1.85 3.81
C LEU A 255 8.74 -2.95 4.00
N TYR A 256 9.12 -3.99 4.73
CA TYR A 256 8.26 -5.11 5.01
C TYR A 256 8.70 -5.78 6.32
N PRO A 257 7.77 -6.11 7.24
CA PRO A 257 8.12 -6.71 8.52
C PRO A 257 8.99 -7.94 8.31
N ASN A 258 10.23 -7.80 8.77
CA ASN A 258 11.29 -8.72 8.48
C ASN A 258 11.02 -10.06 9.22
N LYS A 259 10.95 -11.16 8.46
CA LYS A 259 10.87 -12.54 8.99
C LYS A 259 12.21 -13.28 8.92
N SER A 260 13.29 -12.60 8.53
CA SER A 260 14.63 -13.19 8.46
C SER A 260 15.21 -13.40 9.86
N ALA A 261 16.24 -14.23 9.93
CA ALA A 261 16.96 -14.52 11.16
C ALA A 261 17.69 -13.28 11.73
N THR A 262 18.00 -12.30 10.89
CA THR A 262 18.70 -11.05 11.25
C THR A 262 17.86 -9.83 10.84
N PRO A 263 16.96 -9.34 11.72
CA PRO A 263 16.11 -8.21 11.40
C PRO A 263 16.94 -6.95 11.15
N LYS A 264 16.81 -6.37 9.95
CA LYS A 264 17.39 -5.05 9.62
C LYS A 264 16.43 -3.92 10.00
N SER A 265 17.01 -2.79 10.33
CA SER A 265 16.38 -1.54 10.74
C SER A 265 16.81 -0.40 9.82
N VAL A 266 16.27 0.80 10.08
CA VAL A 266 16.65 2.02 9.37
C VAL A 266 18.13 2.40 9.58
N ASN A 267 18.74 1.94 10.67
CA ASN A 267 20.16 2.18 10.96
C ASN A 267 21.10 1.36 10.06
N ASP A 268 20.61 0.26 9.47
CA ASP A 268 21.40 -0.60 8.60
C ASP A 268 21.47 -0.08 7.15
N LEU A 269 20.74 1.00 6.85
CA LEU A 269 20.78 1.65 5.54
C LEU A 269 22.09 2.40 5.32
N LYS A 270 22.71 2.22 4.15
CA LYS A 270 23.93 2.92 3.76
C LYS A 270 23.59 4.14 2.93
N PHE A 271 24.19 5.27 3.28
CA PHE A 271 24.14 6.51 2.51
C PHE A 271 25.57 6.90 2.16
N ASP A 272 25.83 7.21 0.90
CA ASP A 272 27.17 7.61 0.46
C ASP A 272 27.49 9.01 0.99
N ASP A 273 28.69 9.22 1.55
CA ASP A 273 29.17 10.53 2.03
C ASP A 273 29.07 11.63 0.96
N PHE A 274 29.18 11.26 -0.31
CA PHE A 274 29.00 12.17 -1.44
C PHE A 274 27.54 12.63 -1.59
N ALA A 275 26.55 11.75 -1.33
CA ALA A 275 25.13 12.13 -1.31
C ALA A 275 24.79 13.06 -0.14
N MET A 276 25.54 12.97 0.96
CA MET A 276 25.36 13.79 2.15
C MET A 276 25.94 15.20 1.99
N SER A 277 26.98 15.35 1.16
CA SER A 277 27.66 16.64 0.87
C SER A 277 27.12 17.38 -0.36
N SER A 278 26.42 16.68 -1.27
CA SER A 278 25.93 17.23 -2.55
C SER A 278 24.70 18.14 -2.45
N GLY A 279 24.35 18.64 -1.27
CA GLY A 279 23.38 19.75 -1.15
C GLY A 279 23.82 21.04 -1.88
N LEU A 280 25.02 21.06 -2.49
CA LEU A 280 25.70 22.27 -2.97
C LEU A 280 26.34 22.17 -4.38
N GLN A 281 26.27 21.06 -5.12
CA GLN A 281 26.81 20.99 -6.50
C GLN A 281 25.77 20.54 -7.53
N GLU A 282 25.41 21.44 -8.43
CA GLU A 282 24.67 21.12 -9.66
C GLU A 282 25.57 20.31 -10.60
N GLY A 283 25.21 19.07 -10.90
CA GLY A 283 25.81 18.31 -12.02
C GLY A 283 26.07 16.83 -11.80
N VAL A 284 26.11 16.32 -10.56
CA VAL A 284 26.28 14.87 -10.32
C VAL A 284 24.93 14.24 -9.98
N GLN A 285 24.37 13.47 -10.92
CA GLN A 285 23.20 12.62 -10.65
C GLN A 285 23.62 11.44 -9.78
N LEU A 286 23.55 11.62 -8.46
CA LEU A 286 23.66 10.51 -7.52
C LEU A 286 22.42 9.62 -7.61
N GLU A 287 22.66 8.33 -7.81
CA GLU A 287 21.63 7.31 -7.74
C GLU A 287 21.03 7.26 -6.32
N PRO A 288 19.72 7.47 -6.15
CA PRO A 288 19.07 7.52 -4.85
C PRO A 288 18.97 6.13 -4.21
N LEU A 289 18.80 6.10 -2.90
CA LEU A 289 18.37 4.90 -2.19
C LEU A 289 16.91 4.59 -2.55
N ASN A 290 16.68 3.42 -3.15
CA ASN A 290 15.36 2.94 -3.53
C ASN A 290 14.68 2.23 -2.36
N LEU A 291 13.63 2.85 -1.84
CA LEU A 291 12.82 2.36 -0.73
C LEU A 291 11.49 1.83 -1.27
N VAL A 292 11.29 0.51 -1.19
CA VAL A 292 10.14 -0.18 -1.77
C VAL A 292 9.08 -0.45 -0.71
N LEU A 293 7.89 0.11 -0.87
CA LEU A 293 6.74 -0.13 -0.01
C LEU A 293 5.79 -1.14 -0.67
N LEU A 294 5.47 -2.21 0.05
CA LEU A 294 4.51 -3.23 -0.40
C LEU A 294 3.10 -2.75 -0.11
N ASP A 295 2.41 -2.26 -1.14
CA ASP A 295 1.11 -1.64 -1.01
C ASP A 295 -0.02 -2.60 -1.38
N GLY A 296 -0.59 -3.23 -0.35
CA GLY A 296 -1.73 -4.12 -0.47
C GLY A 296 -2.27 -4.52 0.89
N THR A 297 -3.31 -5.37 0.92
CA THR A 297 -3.70 -6.01 2.18
C THR A 297 -2.56 -6.90 2.71
N TRP A 298 -2.53 -7.16 4.02
CA TRP A 298 -1.56 -8.08 4.63
C TRP A 298 -1.51 -9.47 3.98
N SER A 299 -2.64 -9.96 3.46
CA SER A 299 -2.69 -11.21 2.71
C SER A 299 -2.06 -11.07 1.31
N ASN A 300 -2.32 -9.96 0.62
CA ASN A 300 -1.78 -9.71 -0.72
C ASN A 300 -0.29 -9.38 -0.67
N SER A 301 0.19 -8.67 0.36
CA SER A 301 1.59 -8.27 0.52
C SER A 301 2.53 -9.47 0.60
N ALA A 302 2.06 -10.63 1.07
CA ALA A 302 2.85 -11.86 1.03
C ALA A 302 3.13 -12.34 -0.41
N ALA A 303 2.21 -12.14 -1.34
CA ALA A 303 2.45 -12.43 -2.76
C ALA A 303 3.40 -11.41 -3.39
N LEU A 304 3.25 -10.12 -3.05
CA LEU A 304 4.19 -9.06 -3.47
C LEU A 304 5.62 -9.40 -3.04
N TYR A 305 5.78 -9.72 -1.75
CA TYR A 305 7.06 -10.09 -1.15
C TYR A 305 7.71 -11.29 -1.85
N ARG A 306 6.96 -12.37 -2.09
CA ARG A 306 7.48 -13.58 -2.76
C ARG A 306 8.02 -13.25 -4.15
N ARG A 307 7.28 -12.48 -4.95
CA ARG A 307 7.73 -12.07 -6.29
C ARG A 307 8.99 -11.22 -6.24
N LEU A 308 9.08 -10.29 -5.28
CA LEU A 308 10.30 -9.50 -5.07
C LEU A 308 11.50 -10.39 -4.69
N LYS A 309 11.28 -11.37 -3.81
CA LYS A 309 12.29 -12.35 -3.41
C LYS A 309 12.77 -13.18 -4.61
N GLU A 310 11.86 -13.77 -5.36
CA GLU A 310 12.16 -14.57 -6.56
C GLU A 310 12.98 -13.76 -7.57
N ARG A 311 12.58 -12.53 -7.84
CA ARG A 311 13.28 -11.66 -8.80
C ARG A 311 14.62 -11.15 -8.27
N TRP A 312 14.74 -10.87 -6.97
CA TRP A 312 16.01 -10.54 -6.31
C TRP A 312 17.00 -11.69 -6.45
N THR A 313 16.59 -12.92 -6.12
CA THR A 313 17.43 -14.12 -6.25
C THR A 313 17.82 -14.35 -7.70
N ALA A 314 16.92 -14.14 -8.66
CA ALA A 314 17.23 -14.30 -10.08
C ALA A 314 18.27 -13.28 -10.59
N ILE A 315 18.26 -12.05 -10.08
CA ILE A 315 19.17 -10.98 -10.53
C ILE A 315 20.51 -11.01 -9.79
N TRP A 316 20.50 -11.24 -8.48
CA TRP A 316 21.68 -11.09 -7.61
C TRP A 316 22.17 -12.39 -6.95
N GLY A 317 21.48 -13.51 -7.14
CA GLY A 317 21.89 -14.83 -6.60
C GLY A 317 21.75 -14.98 -5.09
N GLU A 318 21.09 -14.03 -4.41
CA GLU A 318 20.89 -14.03 -2.96
C GLU A 318 19.46 -14.42 -2.61
N GLU A 319 19.27 -15.28 -1.61
CA GLU A 319 17.92 -15.62 -1.14
C GLU A 319 17.36 -14.55 -0.21
N ASP A 320 18.20 -13.89 0.59
CA ASP A 320 17.74 -12.91 1.58
C ASP A 320 17.71 -11.50 0.99
N ILE A 321 16.50 -10.95 0.83
CA ILE A 321 16.32 -9.58 0.35
C ILE A 321 16.41 -8.58 1.51
N PRO A 322 16.95 -7.36 1.30
CA PRO A 322 17.15 -6.35 2.34
C PRO A 322 15.83 -5.76 2.84
N CYS A 323 15.20 -6.45 3.80
CA CYS A 323 13.96 -5.97 4.44
C CYS A 323 14.22 -5.16 5.69
N ILE A 324 13.57 -4.01 5.79
CA ILE A 324 13.63 -3.12 6.94
C ILE A 324 12.35 -3.25 7.74
N SER A 325 12.50 -3.48 9.03
CA SER A 325 11.45 -3.33 10.03
C SER A 325 11.59 -1.98 10.72
N LEU A 326 10.45 -1.33 10.94
CA LEU A 326 10.36 -0.10 11.72
C LEU A 326 10.20 -0.42 13.19
N SER A 327 10.84 0.38 14.04
CA SER A 327 10.86 0.25 15.48
C SER A 327 9.83 1.16 16.17
N MET A 328 9.46 2.28 15.54
CA MET A 328 8.65 3.34 16.13
C MET A 328 7.28 3.50 15.45
N LEU A 329 6.67 2.42 14.98
CA LEU A 329 5.34 2.50 14.37
C LEU A 329 4.26 2.79 15.42
N SER A 330 3.58 3.92 15.25
CA SER A 330 2.33 4.24 15.92
C SER A 330 1.13 3.81 15.08
N ALA A 331 -0.05 3.67 15.71
CA ALA A 331 -1.26 3.42 14.94
C ALA A 331 -1.60 4.63 14.06
N SER A 332 -1.64 4.39 12.75
CA SER A 332 -2.17 5.37 11.79
C SER A 332 -3.58 5.83 12.15
N VAL A 333 -3.87 7.11 11.94
CA VAL A 333 -5.23 7.70 12.05
C VAL A 333 -6.29 6.94 11.25
N MET A 334 -5.88 6.25 10.18
CA MET A 334 -6.75 5.42 9.35
C MET A 334 -7.33 4.19 10.08
N HIS A 335 -6.76 3.81 11.23
CA HIS A 335 -7.34 2.78 12.10
C HIS A 335 -8.77 3.12 12.54
N LYS A 336 -9.12 4.41 12.60
CA LYS A 336 -10.48 4.89 12.89
C LYS A 336 -11.52 4.38 11.88
N LEU A 337 -11.15 4.30 10.60
CA LEU A 337 -12.02 3.80 9.52
C LEU A 337 -11.90 2.29 9.32
N ARG A 338 -10.69 1.75 9.47
CA ARG A 338 -10.42 0.32 9.29
C ARG A 338 -9.46 -0.16 10.38
N PRO A 339 -9.98 -0.78 11.46
CA PRO A 339 -9.14 -1.38 12.47
C PRO A 339 -8.16 -2.37 11.83
N GLN A 340 -6.87 -2.20 12.11
CA GLN A 340 -5.83 -3.12 11.67
C GLN A 340 -5.72 -4.27 12.67
N PRO A 341 -5.23 -5.44 12.23
CA PRO A 341 -5.16 -6.61 13.09
C PRO A 341 -4.13 -6.51 14.21
N ALA A 342 -3.18 -5.56 14.15
CA ALA A 342 -2.17 -5.33 15.18
C ALA A 342 -1.56 -3.91 15.05
N TRP A 343 -0.85 -3.44 16.08
CA TRP A 343 -0.26 -2.09 16.14
C TRP A 343 0.98 -1.93 15.25
N ASP A 344 1.74 -3.00 15.05
CA ASP A 344 2.85 -3.12 14.09
C ASP A 344 2.36 -3.18 12.62
N ARG A 345 1.04 -3.22 12.42
CA ARG A 345 0.41 -3.33 11.12
C ARG A 345 -0.23 -2.02 10.71
N THR A 346 0.59 -1.11 10.20
CA THR A 346 0.12 0.22 9.75
C THR A 346 -0.23 0.26 8.26
N CYS A 347 -0.80 1.37 7.80
CA CYS A 347 -1.07 1.60 6.38
C CYS A 347 0.18 2.12 5.64
N THR A 348 0.23 1.97 4.32
CA THR A 348 1.41 2.29 3.48
C THR A 348 1.97 3.70 3.71
N ALA A 349 1.13 4.74 3.69
CA ALA A 349 1.60 6.11 3.93
C ALA A 349 2.13 6.32 5.36
N ALA A 350 1.51 5.69 6.37
CA ALA A 350 2.00 5.79 7.73
C ALA A 350 3.32 5.02 7.93
N ALA A 351 3.51 3.91 7.20
CA ALA A 351 4.79 3.22 7.16
C ALA A 351 5.89 4.10 6.54
N ALA A 352 5.56 4.85 5.47
CA ALA A 352 6.48 5.81 4.87
C ALA A 352 6.82 6.97 5.82
N ALA A 353 5.83 7.54 6.51
CA ALA A 353 6.04 8.58 7.50
C ALA A 353 6.96 8.09 8.64
N GLY A 354 6.67 6.91 9.20
CA GLY A 354 7.52 6.31 10.24
C GLY A 354 8.95 6.03 9.77
N LEU A 355 9.13 5.60 8.51
CA LEU A 355 10.45 5.44 7.91
C LEU A 355 11.20 6.77 7.80
N LEU A 356 10.53 7.85 7.38
CA LEU A 356 11.14 9.18 7.30
C LEU A 356 11.52 9.73 8.68
N SER A 357 10.67 9.55 9.70
CA SER A 357 11.00 9.93 11.08
C SER A 357 12.17 9.12 11.64
N GLU A 358 12.21 7.80 11.45
CA GLU A 358 13.35 6.99 11.88
C GLU A 358 14.65 7.38 11.13
N LEU A 359 14.56 7.72 9.84
CA LEU A 359 15.71 8.24 9.10
C LEU A 359 16.16 9.59 9.64
N HIS A 360 15.24 10.48 10.03
CA HIS A 360 15.56 11.79 10.59
C HIS A 360 16.39 11.69 11.88
N MET A 361 16.15 10.65 12.68
CA MET A 361 16.87 10.41 13.94
C MET A 361 18.35 10.07 13.75
N ARG A 362 18.77 9.72 12.53
CA ARG A 362 20.18 9.49 12.21
C ARG A 362 20.91 10.83 12.13
N PRO A 363 21.97 11.07 12.94
CA PRO A 363 22.65 12.35 13.01
C PRO A 363 23.09 12.89 11.64
N GLU A 364 23.58 12.01 10.77
CA GLU A 364 24.02 12.34 9.41
C GLU A 364 22.88 12.79 8.49
N LEU A 365 21.64 12.36 8.74
CA LEU A 365 20.46 12.70 7.93
C LEU A 365 19.61 13.85 8.51
N SER A 366 19.87 14.23 9.76
CA SER A 366 19.10 15.25 10.48
C SER A 366 19.00 16.59 9.71
N ALA A 367 20.05 16.96 8.98
CA ALA A 367 20.12 18.18 8.17
C ALA A 367 19.11 18.24 7.01
N PHE A 368 18.59 17.10 6.53
CA PHE A 368 17.66 17.04 5.40
C PHE A 368 16.19 17.19 5.78
N LYS A 369 15.90 17.47 7.06
CA LYS A 369 14.54 17.76 7.55
C LYS A 369 13.52 16.68 7.15
N LEU A 370 13.91 15.41 7.24
CA LEU A 370 13.03 14.28 6.92
C LEU A 370 11.78 14.24 7.82
N GLU A 371 11.85 14.81 9.03
CA GLU A 371 10.67 15.02 9.91
C GLU A 371 9.58 15.86 9.25
N GLU A 372 9.94 16.95 8.55
CA GLU A 372 8.97 17.82 7.84
C GLU A 372 8.30 17.05 6.68
N GLN A 373 9.04 16.13 6.04
CA GLN A 373 8.52 15.25 4.99
C GLN A 373 7.59 14.17 5.57
N ALA A 374 7.91 13.64 6.76
CA ALA A 374 7.03 12.72 7.49
C ALA A 374 5.72 13.41 7.89
N GLU A 375 5.80 14.60 8.48
CA GLU A 375 4.65 15.41 8.91
C GLU A 375 3.73 15.74 7.72
N ALA A 376 4.27 16.03 6.54
CA ALA A 376 3.48 16.26 5.33
C ALA A 376 2.65 15.03 4.93
N VAL A 377 3.19 13.83 5.09
CA VAL A 377 2.47 12.57 4.83
C VAL A 377 1.41 12.30 5.89
N GLU A 378 1.71 12.55 7.17
CA GLU A 378 0.76 12.41 8.27
C GLU A 378 -0.42 13.39 8.15
N CYS A 379 -0.14 14.67 7.87
CA CYS A 379 -1.18 15.67 7.58
C CYS A 379 -2.06 15.23 6.41
N SER A 380 -1.48 14.61 5.38
CA SER A 380 -2.21 14.09 4.23
C SER A 380 -3.10 12.89 4.58
N LEU A 381 -2.71 12.07 5.57
CA LEU A 381 -3.55 11.00 6.10
C LEU A 381 -4.79 11.54 6.81
N ASP A 382 -4.64 12.60 7.60
CA ASP A 382 -5.77 13.27 8.26
C ASP A 382 -6.73 13.88 7.24
N ILE A 383 -6.22 14.53 6.19
CA ILE A 383 -7.04 15.06 5.10
C ILE A 383 -7.84 13.95 4.41
N LEU A 384 -7.21 12.80 4.13
CA LEU A 384 -7.89 11.66 3.53
C LEU A 384 -8.94 11.06 4.47
N LEU A 385 -8.61 10.92 5.75
CA LEU A 385 -9.54 10.45 6.77
C LEU A 385 -10.77 11.34 6.84
N ASP A 386 -10.59 12.66 6.85
CA ASP A 386 -11.68 13.63 6.89
C ASP A 386 -12.57 13.54 5.66
N ALA A 387 -11.97 13.47 4.46
CA ALA A 387 -12.73 13.33 3.21
C ALA A 387 -13.56 12.04 3.17
N LEU A 388 -12.97 10.91 3.57
CA LEU A 388 -13.67 9.63 3.64
C LEU A 388 -14.76 9.62 4.72
N THR A 389 -14.51 10.26 5.86
CA THR A 389 -15.48 10.35 6.96
C THR A 389 -16.67 11.22 6.57
N ALA A 390 -16.43 12.40 5.99
CA ALA A 390 -17.47 13.29 5.49
C ALA A 390 -18.33 12.59 4.43
N ARG A 391 -17.71 11.87 3.50
CA ARG A 391 -18.41 11.03 2.52
C ARG A 391 -19.30 9.97 3.18
N ARG A 392 -18.78 9.23 4.18
CA ARG A 392 -19.58 8.21 4.90
C ARG A 392 -20.80 8.84 5.56
N VAL A 393 -20.64 9.98 6.23
CA VAL A 393 -21.75 10.71 6.84
C VAL A 393 -22.78 11.14 5.79
N ARG A 394 -22.35 11.72 4.67
CA ARG A 394 -23.24 12.13 3.57
C ARG A 394 -24.05 10.96 3.00
N LEU A 395 -23.44 9.78 2.91
CA LEU A 395 -24.09 8.56 2.44
C LEU A 395 -24.89 7.82 3.52
N GLY A 396 -25.07 8.41 4.71
CA GLY A 396 -25.81 7.79 5.82
C GLY A 396 -25.12 6.57 6.43
N ARG A 397 -23.80 6.42 6.26
CA ARG A 397 -23.01 5.27 6.74
C ARG A 397 -22.37 5.57 8.08
N SER A 398 -22.28 4.55 8.95
CA SER A 398 -21.59 4.67 10.23
C SER A 398 -20.11 5.06 10.06
N ILE A 399 -19.65 6.03 10.85
CA ILE A 399 -18.24 6.44 10.92
C ILE A 399 -17.38 5.46 11.73
N THR A 400 -18.00 4.65 12.59
CA THR A 400 -17.34 3.59 13.35
C THR A 400 -17.66 2.23 12.74
N ARG A 401 -16.64 1.41 12.52
CA ARG A 401 -16.85 -0.02 12.23
C ARG A 401 -17.12 -0.70 13.58
N LYS A 402 -18.27 -1.36 13.74
CA LYS A 402 -18.56 -2.16 14.95
C LYS A 402 -17.37 -3.09 15.20
N GLN A 403 -16.76 -3.02 16.39
CA GLN A 403 -15.75 -4.01 16.78
C GLN A 403 -16.41 -5.38 16.65
N ARG A 404 -15.80 -6.26 15.86
CA ARG A 404 -16.17 -7.67 15.85
C ARG A 404 -15.78 -8.19 17.23
N HIS A 405 -16.74 -8.35 18.14
CA HIS A 405 -16.50 -9.12 19.35
C HIS A 405 -16.07 -10.51 18.88
N ARG A 406 -14.78 -10.82 18.94
CA ARG A 406 -14.33 -12.19 19.06
C ARG A 406 -14.82 -12.67 20.42
N ARG A 407 -16.05 -13.17 20.47
CA ARG A 407 -16.31 -14.36 21.28
C ARG A 407 -15.49 -15.46 20.60
N ASP A 408 -14.81 -16.27 21.39
CA ASP A 408 -13.86 -17.34 21.01
C ASP A 408 -12.39 -16.94 21.20
N CYS A 409 -12.06 -16.66 22.46
CA CYS A 409 -10.82 -17.11 23.07
C CYS A 409 -11.19 -17.95 24.31
N ILE A 410 -11.12 -19.27 24.17
CA ILE A 410 -10.80 -20.21 25.25
C ILE A 410 -9.56 -20.95 24.79
#